data_AF-A0A7G9FF09-F1
#
_entry.id   AF-A0A7G9FF09-F1
#
_cell.length_a   1.000
_cell.length_b   1.000
_cell.length_c   1.000
_cell.angle_alpha   90.00
_cell.angle_beta   90.00
_cell.angle_gamma   90.00
#
_symmetry.space_group_name_H-M   'P 1'
#
loop_
_entity.id
_entity.type
_entity.pdbx_description
1 polymer ?
#
loop_
_entity_poly.entity_id
_entity_poly.type
_entity_poly.pdbx_seq_one_letter_code
_entity_poly.pdbx_strand_id
1 'polypeptide(L)'
;MHEKDKAVIPVAITGALSSIVFCAFKAFFSFSYRTPRAGFFVNYAYILLAYTLIPVAAVYLIFLVFAKDDDVFLAKSYFPLLCAFFSVYVPYTVLAGSRSAYSAFELFCKPVLYTAMLASSAVCVFFLYRTGAAGKKLRTWAVMLIVSLFVPAAIEAAWFVGFPFFVWLPFFALYLFFSACGAVRFQCGKFREDGISIFLPNG
;
A
#
# COMPACT_ATOMS: atom_id res chain seq x y z
N MET A 1 9.60 -28.56 1.18
CA MET A 1 8.55 -27.54 1.46
C MET A 1 8.93 -26.87 2.78
N HIS A 2 9.77 -25.84 2.70
CA HIS A 2 10.58 -25.35 3.82
C HIS A 2 9.78 -24.46 4.78
N GLU A 3 10.06 -24.55 6.08
CA GLU A 3 9.51 -23.75 7.20
C GLU A 3 9.35 -22.24 6.94
N LYS A 4 10.11 -21.66 5.99
CA LYS A 4 10.14 -20.23 5.67
C LYS A 4 8.86 -19.71 5.01
N ASP A 5 8.16 -20.54 4.22
CA ASP A 5 6.86 -20.18 3.62
C ASP A 5 5.72 -20.19 4.66
N LYS A 6 5.91 -20.90 5.79
CA LYS A 6 4.88 -21.08 6.80
C LYS A 6 4.56 -19.81 7.59
N ALA A 7 5.43 -18.79 7.59
CA ALA A 7 5.20 -17.53 8.29
C ALA A 7 4.52 -16.47 7.41
N VAL A 8 4.71 -16.52 6.09
CA VAL A 8 4.08 -15.57 5.15
C VAL A 8 2.59 -15.84 5.02
N ILE A 9 2.21 -17.13 4.96
CA ILE A 9 0.81 -17.58 4.85
C ILE A 9 -0.07 -17.04 6.01
N PRO A 10 0.27 -17.21 7.30
CA PRO A 10 -0.56 -16.72 8.38
C PRO A 10 -0.63 -15.19 8.38
N VAL A 11 0.47 -14.48 8.09
CA VAL A 11 0.47 -13.02 7.96
C VAL A 11 -0.48 -12.55 6.84
N ALA A 12 -0.44 -13.21 5.69
CA ALA A 12 -1.36 -12.93 4.59
C ALA A 12 -2.81 -13.23 4.95
N ILE A 13 -3.09 -14.34 5.64
CA ILE A 13 -4.43 -14.67 6.14
C ILE A 13 -4.93 -13.60 7.11
N THR A 14 -4.08 -13.13 8.05
CA THR A 14 -4.42 -12.04 8.96
C THR A 14 -4.73 -10.75 8.21
N GLY A 15 -3.95 -10.42 7.17
CA GLY A 15 -4.20 -9.28 6.29
C GLY A 15 -5.54 -9.39 5.56
N ALA A 16 -5.85 -10.56 4.99
CA ALA A 16 -7.12 -10.80 4.31
C ALA A 16 -8.31 -10.77 5.28
N LEU A 17 -8.24 -11.43 6.45
CA LEU A 17 -9.31 -11.42 7.45
C LEU A 17 -9.56 -10.03 8.02
N SER A 18 -8.50 -9.27 8.34
CA SER A 18 -8.64 -7.89 8.80
C SER A 18 -9.27 -6.99 7.75
N SER A 19 -9.00 -7.23 6.46
CA SER A 19 -9.66 -6.49 5.37
C SER A 19 -11.15 -6.79 5.28
N ILE A 20 -11.57 -8.05 5.45
CA ILE A 20 -12.98 -8.44 5.43
C ILE A 20 -13.71 -7.75 6.58
N VAL A 21 -13.14 -7.78 7.78
CA VAL A 21 -13.69 -7.09 8.96
C VAL A 21 -13.75 -5.59 8.70
N PHE A 22 -12.68 -4.97 8.23
CA PHE A 22 -12.64 -3.54 7.93
C PHE A 22 -13.70 -3.14 6.87
N CYS A 23 -13.85 -3.93 5.82
CA CYS A 23 -14.87 -3.71 4.78
C CYS A 23 -16.28 -3.89 5.33
N ALA A 24 -16.52 -4.89 6.19
CA ALA A 24 -17.80 -5.08 6.86
C ALA A 24 -18.14 -3.88 7.76
N PHE A 25 -17.22 -3.44 8.61
CA PHE A 25 -17.38 -2.21 9.41
C PHE A 25 -17.66 -1.01 8.52
N LYS A 26 -16.91 -0.84 7.43
CA LYS A 26 -17.15 0.23 6.46
C LYS A 26 -18.55 0.12 5.85
N ALA A 27 -19.02 -1.08 5.48
CA ALA A 27 -20.37 -1.29 4.97
C ALA A 27 -21.45 -0.91 5.98
N PHE A 28 -21.28 -1.28 7.26
CA PHE A 28 -22.26 -1.00 8.32
C PHE A 28 -22.32 0.47 8.73
N PHE A 29 -21.17 1.18 8.75
CA PHE A 29 -21.10 2.56 9.24
C PHE A 29 -21.12 3.62 8.13
N SER A 30 -20.74 3.28 6.88
CA SER A 30 -20.79 4.20 5.74
C SER A 30 -22.14 4.10 5.00
N PHE A 31 -23.22 4.46 5.70
CA PHE A 31 -24.54 4.67 5.09
C PHE A 31 -24.66 5.98 4.27
N SER A 32 -23.60 6.79 4.20
CA SER A 32 -23.59 8.05 3.46
C SER A 32 -22.72 7.93 2.21
N TYR A 33 -23.38 7.67 1.09
CA TYR A 33 -22.80 7.88 -0.23
C TYR A 33 -22.27 9.30 -0.33
N ARG A 34 -20.95 9.46 -0.40
CA ARG A 34 -20.34 10.78 -0.49
C ARG A 34 -20.71 11.42 -1.83
N THR A 35 -21.43 12.53 -1.78
CA THR A 35 -21.57 13.43 -2.92
C THR A 35 -20.21 14.10 -3.18
N PRO A 36 -19.68 14.04 -4.42
CA PRO A 36 -18.40 14.66 -4.76
C PRO A 36 -18.43 16.15 -4.40
N ARG A 37 -17.47 16.61 -3.58
CA ARG A 37 -17.26 18.05 -3.37
C ARG A 37 -16.34 18.56 -4.48
N ALA A 38 -16.61 19.75 -5.00
CA ALA A 38 -15.98 20.29 -6.22
C ALA A 38 -14.47 20.63 -6.10
N GLY A 39 -13.80 20.32 -4.99
CA GLY A 39 -12.41 20.74 -4.74
C GLY A 39 -11.41 19.59 -4.78
N PHE A 40 -10.30 19.77 -5.51
CA PHE A 40 -9.17 18.82 -5.54
C PHE A 40 -8.64 18.47 -4.16
N PHE A 41 -8.34 19.47 -3.32
CA PHE A 41 -7.78 19.24 -1.99
C PHE A 41 -8.70 18.46 -1.06
N VAL A 42 -10.02 18.64 -1.18
CA VAL A 42 -11.02 17.96 -0.35
C VAL A 42 -11.18 16.49 -0.78
N ASN A 43 -11.00 16.21 -2.07
CA ASN A 43 -10.95 14.84 -2.58
C ASN A 43 -9.61 14.19 -2.25
N TYR A 44 -8.51 14.89 -2.43
CA TYR A 44 -7.16 14.45 -2.07
C TYR A 44 -7.05 14.08 -0.59
N ALA A 45 -7.42 14.97 0.33
CA ALA A 45 -7.33 14.72 1.76
C ALA A 45 -8.17 13.51 2.18
N TYR A 46 -9.34 13.34 1.57
CA TYR A 46 -10.19 12.18 1.84
C TYR A 46 -9.60 10.89 1.27
N ILE A 47 -9.07 10.91 0.04
CA ILE A 47 -8.42 9.74 -0.57
C ILE A 47 -7.21 9.33 0.28
N LEU A 48 -6.36 10.30 0.62
CA LEU A 48 -5.21 10.09 1.46
C LEU A 48 -5.60 9.51 2.83
N LEU A 49 -6.51 10.15 3.57
CA LEU A 49 -6.86 9.69 4.91
C LEU A 49 -7.70 8.40 4.87
N ALA A 50 -8.84 8.42 4.20
CA ALA A 50 -9.85 7.36 4.29
C ALA A 50 -9.54 6.12 3.44
N TYR A 51 -8.78 6.26 2.34
CA TYR A 51 -8.44 5.12 1.48
C TYR A 51 -7.00 4.62 1.62
N THR A 52 -6.06 5.44 2.11
CA THR A 52 -4.66 5.01 2.28
C THR A 52 -4.21 4.97 3.75
N LEU A 53 -4.13 6.11 4.44
CA LEU A 53 -3.51 6.19 5.77
C LEU A 53 -4.30 5.47 6.86
N ILE A 54 -5.61 5.67 6.95
CA ILE A 54 -6.45 5.01 7.97
C ILE A 54 -6.44 3.49 7.78
N PRO A 55 -6.68 2.93 6.57
CA PRO A 55 -6.61 1.49 6.36
C PRO A 55 -5.23 0.89 6.66
N VAL A 56 -4.14 1.54 6.21
CA VAL A 56 -2.76 1.09 6.50
C VAL A 56 -2.49 1.11 8.01
N ALA A 57 -2.83 2.20 8.69
CA ALA A 57 -2.62 2.33 10.13
C ALA A 57 -3.48 1.32 10.91
N ALA A 58 -4.74 1.14 10.53
CA ALA A 58 -5.65 0.22 11.20
C ALA A 58 -5.14 -1.23 11.13
N VAL A 59 -4.78 -1.71 9.94
CA VAL A 59 -4.30 -3.08 9.79
C VAL A 59 -2.94 -3.30 10.46
N TYR A 60 -2.05 -2.31 10.41
CA TYR A 60 -0.75 -2.42 11.05
C TYR A 60 -0.85 -2.35 12.58
N LEU A 61 -1.75 -1.53 13.13
CA LEU A 61 -2.02 -1.49 14.58
C LEU A 61 -2.65 -2.79 15.08
N ILE A 62 -3.63 -3.34 14.34
CA ILE A 62 -4.20 -4.66 14.64
C ILE A 62 -3.08 -5.69 14.64
N PHE A 63 -2.24 -5.70 13.60
CA PHE A 63 -1.12 -6.64 13.50
C PHE A 63 -0.13 -6.48 14.66
N LEU A 64 0.23 -5.25 15.06
CA LEU A 64 1.12 -4.99 16.21
C LEU A 64 0.56 -5.51 17.54
N VAL A 65 -0.76 -5.44 17.74
CA VAL A 65 -1.39 -5.95 18.96
C VAL A 65 -1.37 -7.49 19.01
N PHE A 66 -1.50 -8.15 17.86
CA PHE A 66 -1.54 -9.62 17.79
C PHE A 66 -0.15 -10.26 17.61
N ALA A 67 0.73 -9.65 16.84
CA ALA A 67 2.10 -10.10 16.62
C ALA A 67 2.97 -9.66 17.80
N LYS A 68 3.06 -10.51 18.83
CA LYS A 68 4.00 -10.36 19.94
C LYS A 68 5.43 -10.77 19.54
N ASP A 69 5.85 -10.38 18.33
CA ASP A 69 7.09 -10.81 17.70
C ASP A 69 8.10 -9.65 17.59
N ASP A 70 9.34 -9.97 17.24
CA ASP A 70 10.44 -9.01 17.11
C ASP A 70 10.19 -7.94 16.03
N ASP A 71 10.79 -6.75 16.20
CA ASP A 71 10.72 -5.63 15.24
C ASP A 71 11.17 -6.02 13.82
N VAL A 72 12.10 -6.99 13.70
CA VAL A 72 12.54 -7.56 12.41
C VAL A 72 11.37 -8.25 11.70
N PHE A 73 10.57 -9.02 12.44
CA PHE A 73 9.44 -9.76 11.91
C PHE A 73 8.32 -8.82 11.47
N LEU A 74 8.06 -7.77 12.24
CA LEU A 74 7.11 -6.71 11.90
C LEU A 74 7.48 -6.00 10.58
N ALA A 75 8.75 -5.60 10.43
CA ALA A 75 9.23 -4.94 9.22
C ALA A 75 9.16 -5.85 7.98
N LYS A 76 9.43 -7.15 8.13
CA LYS A 76 9.33 -8.14 7.04
C LYS A 76 7.88 -8.49 6.68
N SER A 77 7.00 -8.50 7.67
CA SER A 77 5.58 -8.83 7.51
C SER A 77 4.76 -7.68 6.90
N TYR A 78 5.30 -6.46 6.88
CA TYR A 78 4.62 -5.27 6.34
C TYR A 78 4.08 -5.46 4.91
N PHE A 79 4.92 -5.95 3.99
CA PHE A 79 4.51 -6.15 2.59
C PHE A 79 3.43 -7.23 2.42
N PRO A 80 3.62 -8.49 2.87
CA PRO A 80 2.61 -9.53 2.70
C PRO A 80 1.30 -9.21 3.41
N LEU A 81 1.35 -8.58 4.60
CA LEU A 81 0.17 -8.14 5.33
C LEU A 81 -0.65 -7.12 4.54
N LEU A 82 -0.01 -6.03 4.10
CA LEU A 82 -0.71 -4.98 3.35
C LEU A 82 -1.13 -5.46 1.97
N CYS A 83 -0.34 -6.28 1.30
CA CYS A 83 -0.71 -6.83 0.00
C CYS A 83 -1.98 -7.67 0.10
N ALA A 84 -2.07 -8.54 1.11
CA ALA A 84 -3.28 -9.33 1.35
C ALA A 84 -4.48 -8.49 1.83
N PHE A 85 -4.23 -7.41 2.55
CA PHE A 85 -5.30 -6.49 2.94
C PHE A 85 -5.86 -5.71 1.75
N PHE A 86 -4.99 -5.11 0.94
CA PHE A 86 -5.38 -4.28 -0.21
C PHE A 86 -5.92 -5.12 -1.38
N SER A 87 -5.58 -6.40 -1.49
CA SER A 87 -6.15 -7.28 -2.52
C SER A 87 -7.65 -7.49 -2.36
N VAL A 88 -8.19 -7.37 -1.14
CA VAL A 88 -9.63 -7.43 -0.86
C VAL A 88 -10.21 -6.03 -0.72
N TYR A 89 -9.51 -5.12 -0.03
CA TYR A 89 -9.99 -3.77 0.23
C TYR A 89 -10.16 -2.95 -1.05
N VAL A 90 -9.21 -2.99 -2.00
CA VAL A 90 -9.31 -2.18 -3.24
C VAL A 90 -10.51 -2.62 -4.07
N PRO A 91 -10.70 -3.91 -4.43
CA PRO A 91 -11.89 -4.35 -5.15
C PRO A 91 -13.19 -3.97 -4.42
N TYR A 92 -13.27 -4.18 -3.10
CA TYR A 92 -14.44 -3.77 -2.33
C TYR A 92 -14.74 -2.28 -2.49
N THR A 93 -13.72 -1.41 -2.41
CA THR A 93 -13.92 0.04 -2.57
C THR A 93 -14.34 0.45 -3.97
N VAL A 94 -13.89 -0.28 -5.00
CA VAL A 94 -14.31 -0.05 -6.39
C VAL A 94 -15.77 -0.48 -6.58
N LEU A 95 -16.13 -1.68 -6.10
CA LEU A 95 -17.48 -2.23 -6.23
C LEU A 95 -18.52 -1.46 -5.40
N ALA A 96 -18.20 -1.13 -4.16
CA ALA A 96 -19.13 -0.41 -3.26
C ALA A 96 -19.28 1.08 -3.62
N GLY A 97 -18.31 1.65 -4.35
CA GLY A 97 -18.31 3.06 -4.74
C GLY A 97 -18.99 3.36 -6.08
N SER A 98 -19.20 2.36 -6.93
CA SER A 98 -19.67 2.57 -8.30
C SER A 98 -21.19 2.68 -8.38
N ARG A 99 -21.69 3.78 -8.95
CA ARG A 99 -23.14 4.07 -9.06
C ARG A 99 -23.72 3.85 -10.46
N SER A 100 -22.92 3.72 -11.52
CA SER A 100 -23.48 3.63 -12.88
C SER A 100 -22.57 3.05 -13.96
N ALA A 101 -21.25 3.15 -13.86
CA ALA A 101 -20.30 2.46 -14.76
C ALA A 101 -18.90 2.48 -14.14
N TYR A 102 -18.18 1.36 -14.22
CA TYR A 102 -16.78 1.30 -13.81
C TYR A 102 -15.90 1.98 -14.86
N SER A 103 -15.04 2.89 -14.42
CA SER A 103 -14.05 3.50 -15.30
C SER A 103 -12.81 2.59 -15.48
N ALA A 104 -12.09 2.76 -16.59
CA ALA A 104 -10.81 2.08 -16.80
C ALA A 104 -9.77 2.43 -15.72
N PHE A 105 -9.85 3.62 -15.13
CA PHE A 105 -8.99 4.00 -14.03
C PHE A 105 -9.26 3.17 -12.77
N GLU A 106 -10.51 3.01 -12.37
CA GLU A 106 -10.89 2.25 -11.18
C GLU A 106 -10.58 0.76 -11.31
N LEU A 107 -10.74 0.19 -12.52
CA LEU A 107 -10.51 -1.23 -12.77
C LEU A 107 -9.03 -1.59 -12.95
N PHE A 108 -8.24 -0.72 -13.61
CA PHE A 108 -6.86 -1.05 -13.99
C PHE A 108 -5.83 -0.14 -13.32
N CYS A 109 -6.00 1.18 -13.40
CA CYS A 109 -4.99 2.10 -12.90
C CYS A 109 -4.90 2.08 -11.37
N LYS A 110 -6.04 2.04 -10.68
CA LYS A 110 -6.11 2.07 -9.22
C LYS A 110 -5.45 0.85 -8.57
N PRO A 111 -5.75 -0.41 -8.95
CA PRO A 111 -5.03 -1.57 -8.40
C PRO A 111 -3.52 -1.52 -8.62
N VAL A 112 -3.08 -1.09 -9.81
CA VAL A 112 -1.65 -0.96 -10.16
C VAL A 112 -0.98 0.15 -9.33
N LEU A 113 -1.67 1.27 -9.13
CA LEU A 113 -1.17 2.39 -8.33
C LEU A 113 -0.97 2.00 -6.86
N TYR A 114 -1.93 1.25 -6.29
CA TYR A 114 -1.85 0.79 -4.91
C TYR A 114 -0.82 -0.32 -4.73
N THR A 115 -0.66 -1.23 -5.70
CA THR A 115 0.45 -2.22 -5.64
C THR A 115 1.82 -1.55 -5.71
N ALA A 116 1.99 -0.52 -6.54
CA ALA A 116 3.21 0.29 -6.55
C ALA A 116 3.43 1.05 -5.23
N MET A 117 2.36 1.56 -4.59
CA MET A 117 2.42 2.12 -3.24
C MET A 117 2.94 1.10 -2.22
N LEU A 118 2.43 -0.12 -2.25
CA LEU A 118 2.86 -1.16 -1.33
C LEU A 118 4.31 -1.59 -1.55
N ALA A 119 4.71 -1.79 -2.80
CA ALA A 119 6.08 -2.17 -3.14
C ALA A 119 7.08 -1.09 -2.72
N SER A 120 6.84 0.17 -3.09
CA SER A 120 7.73 1.28 -2.74
C SER A 120 7.75 1.58 -1.23
N SER A 121 6.61 1.53 -0.54
CA SER A 121 6.55 1.72 0.92
C SER A 121 7.23 0.58 1.67
N ALA A 122 7.10 -0.67 1.24
CA ALA A 122 7.80 -1.80 1.84
C ALA A 122 9.32 -1.68 1.73
N VAL A 123 9.83 -1.26 0.58
CA VAL A 123 11.26 -0.97 0.39
C VAL A 123 11.71 0.11 1.37
N CYS A 124 10.94 1.20 1.52
CA CYS A 124 11.28 2.28 2.44
C CYS A 124 11.24 1.85 3.90
N VAL A 125 10.21 1.11 4.34
CA VAL A 125 10.07 0.58 5.70
C VAL A 125 11.24 -0.35 6.04
N PHE A 126 11.62 -1.23 5.12
CA PHE A 126 12.75 -2.12 5.31
C PHE A 126 14.08 -1.35 5.47
N PHE A 127 14.33 -0.36 4.60
CA PHE A 127 15.54 0.46 4.73
C PHE A 127 15.55 1.31 5.98
N LEU A 128 14.40 1.88 6.39
CA LEU A 128 14.26 2.60 7.65
C LEU A 128 14.65 1.72 8.83
N TYR A 129 14.12 0.50 8.89
CA TYR A 129 14.46 -0.50 9.90
C TYR A 129 15.98 -0.78 9.91
N ARG A 130 16.58 -1.01 8.73
CA ARG A 130 18.00 -1.33 8.61
C ARG A 130 18.95 -0.17 8.93
N THR A 131 18.59 1.07 8.60
CA THR A 131 19.47 2.23 8.85
C THR A 131 19.56 2.62 10.32
N GLY A 132 18.67 2.12 11.18
CA GLY A 132 18.61 2.50 12.60
C GLY A 132 18.28 3.98 12.81
N ALA A 133 18.16 4.40 14.07
CA ALA A 133 17.68 5.73 14.45
C ALA A 133 18.66 6.90 14.20
N ALA A 134 19.89 6.64 13.74
CA ALA A 134 20.95 7.65 13.66
C ALA A 134 21.52 7.78 12.24
N GLY A 135 21.06 8.78 11.49
CA GLY A 135 21.77 9.23 10.28
C GLY A 135 20.95 10.04 9.28
N LYS A 136 21.63 10.81 8.43
CA LYS A 136 21.02 11.57 7.32
C LYS A 136 20.22 10.67 6.35
N LYS A 137 20.58 9.38 6.25
CA LYS A 137 19.89 8.38 5.44
C LYS A 137 18.49 8.04 5.96
N LEU A 138 18.26 8.09 7.29
CA LEU A 138 16.93 7.90 7.90
C LEU A 138 15.95 8.96 7.40
N ARG A 139 16.36 10.24 7.42
CA ARG A 139 15.54 11.34 6.93
C ARG A 139 15.17 11.14 5.47
N THR A 140 16.11 10.72 4.63
CA THR A 140 15.84 10.45 3.21
C THR A 140 14.81 9.35 3.01
N TRP A 141 14.94 8.21 3.70
CA TRP A 141 13.98 7.11 3.59
C TRP A 141 12.61 7.45 4.16
N ALA A 142 12.56 8.26 5.22
CA ALA A 142 11.30 8.74 5.79
C ALA A 142 10.58 9.69 4.81
N VAL A 143 11.31 10.61 4.18
CA VAL A 143 10.76 11.48 3.14
C VAL A 143 10.28 10.67 1.94
N MET A 144 11.05 9.67 1.50
CA MET A 144 10.65 8.78 0.39
C MET A 144 9.39 7.97 0.73
N LEU A 145 9.25 7.49 1.97
CA LEU A 145 8.03 6.81 2.44
C LEU A 145 6.82 7.73 2.44
N ILE A 146 6.98 8.97 2.90
CA ILE A 146 5.89 9.96 2.87
C ILE A 146 5.48 10.24 1.43
N VAL A 147 6.43 10.48 0.54
CA VAL A 147 6.14 10.73 -0.87
C VAL A 147 5.45 9.53 -1.52
N SER A 148 5.90 8.30 -1.24
CA SER A 148 5.27 7.10 -1.81
C SER A 148 3.83 6.88 -1.33
N LEU A 149 3.50 7.26 -0.11
CA LEU A 149 2.12 7.18 0.39
C LEU A 149 1.24 8.33 -0.15
N PHE A 150 1.80 9.51 -0.40
CA PHE A 150 1.04 10.71 -0.74
C PHE A 150 0.76 10.87 -2.24
N VAL A 151 1.64 10.36 -3.12
CA VAL A 151 1.52 10.49 -4.58
C VAL A 151 0.32 9.71 -5.15
N PRO A 152 0.03 8.45 -4.74
CA PRO A 152 -1.15 7.72 -5.18
C PRO A 152 -2.45 8.49 -5.00
N ALA A 153 -2.64 9.10 -3.83
CA ALA A 153 -3.83 9.88 -3.53
C ALA A 153 -3.96 11.13 -4.42
N ALA A 154 -2.84 11.74 -4.84
CA ALA A 154 -2.84 12.93 -5.70
C ALA A 154 -3.26 12.57 -7.13
N ILE A 155 -2.75 11.45 -7.65
CA ILE A 155 -3.12 10.93 -8.97
C ILE A 155 -4.60 10.53 -8.99
N GLU A 156 -5.08 9.83 -7.95
CA GLU A 156 -6.50 9.44 -7.84
C GLU A 156 -7.41 10.67 -7.70
N ALA A 157 -7.01 11.69 -6.93
CA ALA A 157 -7.77 12.94 -6.82
C ALA A 157 -7.80 13.74 -8.13
N ALA A 158 -6.71 13.76 -8.89
CA ALA A 158 -6.63 14.43 -10.19
C ALA A 158 -7.58 13.77 -11.20
N TRP A 159 -7.59 12.43 -11.23
CA TRP A 159 -8.52 11.68 -12.05
C TRP A 159 -9.98 11.93 -11.61
N PHE A 160 -10.27 11.87 -10.30
CA PHE A 160 -11.63 12.03 -9.76
C PHE A 160 -12.24 13.43 -10.00
N VAL A 161 -11.41 14.48 -9.99
CA VAL A 161 -11.83 15.85 -10.32
C VAL A 161 -12.04 16.06 -11.84
N GLY A 162 -11.61 15.09 -12.66
CA GLY A 162 -11.74 15.16 -14.11
C GLY A 162 -10.63 15.95 -14.80
N PHE A 163 -9.42 16.01 -14.23
CA PHE A 163 -8.30 16.60 -14.94
C PHE A 163 -7.95 15.81 -16.21
N PRO A 164 -7.49 16.51 -17.27
CA PRO A 164 -7.14 15.86 -18.52
C PRO A 164 -6.01 14.83 -18.31
N PHE A 165 -6.04 13.75 -19.08
CA PHE A 165 -5.12 12.62 -18.92
C PHE A 165 -3.65 13.02 -19.00
N PHE A 166 -3.30 14.01 -19.82
CA PHE A 166 -1.93 14.52 -19.92
C PHE A 166 -1.38 15.11 -18.61
N VAL A 167 -2.26 15.50 -17.67
CA VAL A 167 -1.83 16.07 -16.39
C VAL A 167 -1.44 14.96 -15.41
N TRP A 168 -2.23 13.89 -15.27
CA TRP A 168 -2.00 12.87 -14.24
C TRP A 168 -1.28 11.62 -14.74
N LEU A 169 -1.37 11.30 -16.04
CA LEU A 169 -0.78 10.08 -16.62
C LEU A 169 0.76 10.07 -16.61
N PRO A 170 1.47 11.20 -16.83
CA PRO A 170 2.92 11.24 -16.68
C PRO A 170 3.37 10.96 -15.24
N PHE A 171 2.67 11.51 -14.24
CA PHE A 171 2.97 11.24 -12.83
C PHE A 171 2.69 9.79 -12.46
N PHE A 172 1.61 9.20 -13.00
CA PHE A 172 1.33 7.78 -12.86
C PHE A 172 2.47 6.93 -13.41
N ALA A 173 2.88 7.15 -14.67
CA ALA A 173 3.95 6.38 -15.30
C ALA A 173 5.30 6.55 -14.58
N LEU A 174 5.64 7.78 -14.19
CA LEU A 174 6.87 8.09 -13.45
C LEU A 174 6.88 7.39 -12.08
N TYR A 175 5.75 7.41 -11.37
CA TYR A 175 5.61 6.75 -10.08
C TYR A 175 5.79 5.24 -10.19
N LEU A 176 5.16 4.61 -11.19
CA LEU A 176 5.33 3.17 -11.45
C LEU A 176 6.78 2.83 -11.80
N PHE A 177 7.43 3.64 -12.63
CA PHE A 177 8.82 3.44 -13.00
C PHE A 177 9.73 3.49 -11.76
N PHE A 178 9.58 4.51 -10.90
CA PHE A 178 10.36 4.60 -9.66
C PHE A 178 10.08 3.45 -8.70
N SER A 179 8.81 3.06 -8.55
CA SER A 179 8.44 1.91 -7.73
C SER A 179 9.04 0.61 -8.25
N ALA A 180 8.97 0.38 -9.56
CA ALA A 180 9.54 -0.81 -10.21
C ALA A 180 11.06 -0.82 -10.10
N CYS A 181 11.74 0.30 -10.37
CA CYS A 181 13.19 0.42 -10.16
C CYS A 181 13.58 0.18 -8.69
N GLY A 182 12.79 0.69 -7.74
CA GLY A 182 12.99 0.44 -6.32
C GLY A 182 12.85 -1.04 -5.96
N ALA A 183 11.79 -1.69 -6.44
CA ALA A 183 11.53 -3.11 -6.24
C ALA A 183 12.60 -4.00 -6.91
N VAL A 184 12.99 -3.71 -8.15
CA VAL A 184 14.06 -4.43 -8.85
C VAL A 184 15.40 -4.23 -8.14
N ARG A 185 15.73 -3.03 -7.67
CA ARG A 185 16.96 -2.83 -6.87
C ARG A 185 16.91 -3.57 -5.54
N PHE A 186 15.73 -3.67 -4.93
CA PHE A 186 15.51 -4.46 -3.73
C PHE A 186 15.70 -5.96 -3.99
N GLN A 187 15.32 -6.46 -5.16
CA GLN A 187 15.48 -7.87 -5.57
C GLN A 187 16.89 -8.20 -6.14
N CYS A 188 17.48 -7.32 -6.96
CA CYS A 188 18.77 -7.51 -7.63
C CYS A 188 19.99 -7.09 -6.80
N GLY A 189 19.80 -6.26 -5.76
CA GLY A 189 20.86 -6.07 -4.78
C GLY A 189 21.18 -7.41 -4.16
N LYS A 190 22.42 -7.91 -4.32
CA LYS A 190 22.97 -9.04 -3.58
C LYS A 190 22.84 -8.77 -2.07
N PHE A 191 21.67 -9.04 -1.50
CA PHE A 191 21.54 -9.30 -0.09
C PHE A 191 22.16 -10.68 0.10
N ARG A 192 23.42 -10.68 0.59
CA ARG A 192 24.06 -11.86 1.16
C ARG A 192 23.03 -12.53 2.07
N GLU A 193 22.60 -13.72 1.66
CA GLU A 193 21.51 -14.52 2.21
C GLU A 193 21.82 -15.06 3.61
N ASP A 194 22.35 -14.24 4.52
CA ASP A 194 22.52 -14.66 5.92
C ASP A 194 21.25 -14.33 6.75
N GLY A 195 20.14 -13.94 6.11
CA GLY A 195 18.94 -13.49 6.82
C GLY A 195 17.65 -13.41 6.00
N ILE A 196 17.19 -14.55 5.47
CA ILE A 196 15.80 -14.84 5.09
C ILE A 196 15.26 -13.92 3.97
N SER A 197 15.45 -14.36 2.73
CA SER A 197 14.81 -13.87 1.50
C SER A 197 13.36 -14.36 1.43
N ILE A 198 12.41 -13.41 1.34
CA ILE A 198 10.95 -13.67 1.21
C ILE A 198 10.51 -13.68 -0.28
N PHE A 199 11.40 -13.35 -1.22
CA PHE A 199 10.95 -12.96 -2.56
C PHE A 199 11.00 -14.03 -3.65
N LEU A 200 11.81 -15.10 -3.57
CA LEU A 200 11.78 -16.17 -4.58
C LEU A 200 12.32 -17.50 -4.00
N PRO A 201 11.74 -18.65 -4.38
CA PRO A 201 12.40 -19.95 -4.18
C PRO A 201 13.64 -20.00 -5.09
N ASN A 202 14.81 -20.21 -4.48
CA ASN A 202 16.02 -20.56 -5.22
C ASN A 202 15.78 -21.93 -5.87
N GLY A 203 15.84 -21.97 -7.20
CA GLY A 203 15.93 -23.22 -7.97
C GLY A 203 17.28 -23.88 -7.81
#